data_AF-A0A7J6UAF7-F1
#
_entry.id   AF-A0A7J6UAF7-F1
#
_cell.length_a   1.000
_cell.length_b   1.000
_cell.length_c   1.000
_cell.angle_alpha   90.00
_cell.angle_beta   90.00
_cell.angle_gamma   90.00
#
_symmetry.space_group_name_H-M   'P 1'
#
loop_
_entity.id
_entity.type
_entity.pdbx_description
1 polymer ?
#
loop_
_entity_poly.entity_id
_entity_poly.type
_entity_poly.pdbx_seq_one_letter_code
_entity_poly.pdbx_strand_id
1 'polypeptide(L)'
;MGEEFADKSTGDPRGSGVELSLMDVTTGDRVTYPGRGNRCEHLEIVDLMNSVRPAQTLVDAETLELSPPWKCPRCEQVYNCCSDLEVDEWLQRIIQQTTDTSVRLYLDGSWAD
;
A
#
# COMPACT_ATOMS: atom_id res chain seq x y z
N MET A 1 38.72 18.22 26.43
CA MET A 1 38.10 17.15 25.63
C MET A 1 36.72 16.92 26.18
N GLY A 2 35.72 17.38 25.45
CA GLY A 2 34.31 17.39 25.86
C GLY A 2 33.54 17.96 24.68
N GLU A 3 33.51 17.18 23.60
CA GLU A 3 32.72 17.51 22.43
C GLU A 3 31.28 17.08 22.73
N GLU A 4 30.44 18.07 23.05
CA GLU A 4 28.98 17.93 23.05
C GLU A 4 28.55 17.67 21.62
N PHE A 5 28.15 16.43 21.33
CA PHE A 5 27.43 16.09 20.12
C PHE A 5 26.04 16.70 20.21
N ALA A 6 25.88 17.88 19.62
CA ALA A 6 24.58 18.46 19.36
C ALA A 6 23.82 17.54 18.41
N ASP A 7 22.90 16.76 18.97
CA ASP A 7 21.88 16.03 18.24
C ASP A 7 20.99 17.07 17.53
N LYS A 8 21.36 17.41 16.28
CA LYS A 8 20.50 18.12 15.36
C LYS A 8 19.49 17.13 14.80
N SER A 9 18.60 16.64 15.65
CA SER A 9 17.27 16.25 15.21
C SER A 9 16.62 17.52 14.68
N THR A 10 16.73 17.75 13.37
CA THR A 10 15.80 18.62 12.62
C THR A 10 14.43 17.96 12.70
N GLY A 11 13.80 18.08 13.87
CA GLY A 11 12.51 17.51 14.18
C GLY A 11 11.49 18.23 13.32
N ASP A 12 10.85 17.48 12.42
CA ASP A 12 9.68 17.97 11.71
C ASP A 12 8.67 18.50 12.75
N PRO A 13 8.15 19.73 12.59
CA PRO A 13 7.30 20.36 13.59
C PRO A 13 5.99 19.60 13.84
N ARG A 14 5.63 18.65 12.97
CA ARG A 14 4.45 17.77 13.12
C ARG A 14 4.69 16.59 14.06
N GLY A 15 5.92 16.36 14.52
CA GLY A 15 6.26 15.31 15.49
C GLY A 15 6.53 13.94 14.86
N SER A 16 6.32 12.87 15.63
CA SER A 16 6.59 11.48 15.22
C SER A 16 5.58 11.00 14.17
N GLY A 17 6.04 10.73 12.95
CA GLY A 17 5.25 10.14 11.88
C GLY A 17 5.66 8.69 11.57
N VAL A 18 4.80 7.98 10.82
CA VAL A 18 5.08 6.63 10.31
C VAL A 18 5.51 6.74 8.85
N GLU A 19 6.60 6.07 8.48
CA GLU A 19 7.03 5.99 7.10
C GLU A 19 6.22 4.92 6.36
N LEU A 20 5.60 5.30 5.24
CA LEU A 20 4.83 4.44 4.37
C LEU A 20 5.52 4.33 3.01
N SER A 21 5.83 3.10 2.60
CA SER A 21 6.31 2.81 1.25
C SER A 21 5.19 2.96 0.23
N LEU A 22 5.47 3.67 -0.88
CA LEU A 22 4.60 3.78 -2.06
C LEU A 22 4.96 2.74 -3.14
N MET A 23 5.78 1.75 -2.77
CA MET A 23 6.18 0.63 -3.63
C MET A 23 5.29 -0.58 -3.37
N ASP A 24 4.92 -1.27 -4.44
CA ASP A 24 4.15 -2.50 -4.39
C ASP A 24 4.96 -3.58 -3.69
N VAL A 25 4.36 -4.19 -2.69
CA VAL A 25 4.98 -5.24 -1.88
C VAL A 25 5.23 -6.56 -2.62
N THR A 26 4.63 -6.74 -3.80
CA THR A 26 4.71 -7.97 -4.61
C THR A 26 5.74 -7.83 -5.73
N THR A 27 5.71 -6.72 -6.47
CA THR A 27 6.55 -6.47 -7.65
C THR A 27 7.74 -5.57 -7.33
N GLY A 28 7.67 -4.76 -6.27
CA GLY A 28 8.66 -3.75 -5.95
C GLY A 28 8.59 -2.52 -6.87
N ASP A 29 7.59 -2.43 -7.75
CA ASP A 29 7.34 -1.26 -8.60
C ASP A 29 6.55 -0.19 -7.86
N ARG A 30 6.56 1.04 -8.36
CA ARG A 30 5.73 2.10 -7.79
C ARG A 30 4.24 1.80 -7.99
N VAL A 31 3.47 1.87 -6.91
CA VAL A 31 2.02 1.61 -6.97
C VAL A 31 1.33 2.67 -7.82
N THR A 32 0.43 2.23 -8.70
CA THR A 32 -0.46 3.09 -9.49
C THR A 32 -1.88 3.06 -8.93
N TYR A 33 -2.35 1.88 -8.52
CA TYR A 33 -3.69 1.66 -7.98
C TYR A 33 -3.60 1.07 -6.56
N PRO A 34 -3.44 1.92 -5.53
CA PRO A 34 -3.29 1.48 -4.16
C PRO A 34 -4.59 0.87 -3.71
N GLY A 35 -4.62 -0.45 -3.54
CA GLY A 35 -5.81 -1.09 -3.04
C GLY A 35 -5.54 -2.28 -2.17
N ARG A 36 -6.60 -2.68 -1.50
CA ARG A 36 -6.62 -3.70 -0.47
C ARG A 36 -7.99 -4.32 -0.42
N GLY A 37 -8.10 -5.41 0.33
CA GLY A 37 -9.42 -5.87 0.71
C GLY A 37 -10.00 -5.02 1.84
N ASN A 38 -11.31 -4.87 1.86
CA ASN A 38 -12.06 -4.06 2.84
C ASN A 38 -11.95 -4.55 4.30
N ARG A 39 -11.25 -5.66 4.54
CA ARG A 39 -10.99 -6.24 5.86
C ARG A 39 -9.50 -6.23 6.23
N CYS A 40 -8.65 -5.64 5.39
CA CYS A 40 -7.22 -5.49 5.68
C CYS A 40 -6.97 -4.41 6.75
N GLU A 41 -6.26 -4.77 7.83
CA GLU A 41 -5.87 -3.84 8.91
C GLU A 41 -4.45 -3.29 8.76
N HIS A 42 -3.78 -3.58 7.63
CA HIS A 42 -2.42 -3.14 7.34
C HIS A 42 -2.42 -1.87 6.49
N LEU A 43 -1.34 -1.09 6.62
CA LEU A 43 -1.15 0.15 5.84
C LEU A 43 -0.38 -0.09 4.55
N GLU A 44 0.34 -1.21 4.45
CA GLU A 44 1.14 -1.52 3.27
C GLU A 44 0.27 -1.72 2.04
N ILE A 45 0.78 -1.19 0.93
CA ILE A 45 0.02 -0.98 -0.28
C ILE A 45 0.29 -2.11 -1.26
N VAL A 46 -0.77 -2.57 -1.92
CA VAL A 46 -0.70 -3.47 -3.07
C VAL A 46 -1.26 -2.72 -4.27
N ASP A 47 -0.60 -2.86 -5.41
CA ASP A 47 -1.16 -2.45 -6.69
C ASP A 47 -2.21 -3.48 -7.12
N LEU A 48 -3.48 -3.08 -7.05
CA LEU A 48 -4.60 -3.96 -7.38
C LEU A 48 -4.56 -4.42 -8.85
N MET A 49 -4.10 -3.57 -9.77
CA MET A 49 -4.05 -3.95 -11.18
C MET A 49 -3.01 -5.04 -11.42
N ASN A 50 -1.86 -4.98 -10.74
CA ASN A 50 -0.83 -6.00 -10.83
C ASN A 50 -1.18 -7.28 -10.08
N SER A 51 -1.87 -7.18 -8.93
CA SER A 51 -2.19 -8.34 -8.09
C SER A 51 -3.44 -9.11 -8.51
N VAL A 52 -4.44 -8.44 -9.11
CA VAL A 52 -5.71 -9.07 -9.49
C VAL A 52 -5.65 -9.65 -10.91
N ARG A 53 -4.85 -9.07 -11.82
CA ARG A 53 -4.71 -9.58 -13.20
C ARG A 53 -4.30 -11.06 -13.26
N PRO A 54 -3.29 -11.54 -12.52
CA PRO A 54 -2.93 -12.96 -12.50
C PRO A 54 -4.04 -13.86 -11.95
N ALA A 55 -4.84 -13.36 -11.01
CA ALA A 55 -5.93 -14.11 -10.37
C ALA A 55 -7.20 -14.19 -11.24
N GLN A 56 -7.43 -13.23 -12.14
CA GLN A 56 -8.63 -13.20 -13.01
C GLN A 56 -8.42 -13.81 -14.41
N THR A 57 -7.18 -14.05 -14.84
CA THR A 57 -6.89 -14.60 -16.18
C THR A 57 -7.09 -16.11 -16.32
N LEU A 58 -7.49 -16.81 -15.26
CA LEU A 58 -7.74 -18.25 -15.31
C LEU A 58 -9.20 -18.49 -14.93
N VAL A 59 -10.09 -18.42 -15.92
CA VAL A 59 -11.12 -19.47 -15.97
C VAL A 59 -10.31 -20.71 -16.26
N ASP A 60 -10.25 -21.63 -15.31
CA ASP A 60 -9.71 -22.94 -15.62
C ASP A 60 -10.63 -23.52 -16.71
N ALA A 61 -10.13 -23.54 -17.95
CA ALA A 61 -10.90 -23.91 -19.13
C ALA A 61 -11.36 -25.38 -19.04
N GLU A 62 -10.75 -26.16 -18.15
CA GLU A 62 -11.11 -27.53 -17.84
C GLU A 62 -12.22 -27.63 -16.78
N THR A 63 -12.25 -26.75 -15.77
CA THR A 63 -13.21 -26.87 -14.65
C THR A 63 -14.42 -25.94 -14.71
N LEU A 64 -14.44 -24.89 -15.56
CA LEU A 64 -15.51 -23.87 -15.60
C LEU A 64 -15.73 -23.18 -14.23
N GLU A 65 -14.76 -23.26 -13.32
CA GLU A 65 -14.88 -22.66 -11.99
C GLU A 65 -14.65 -21.15 -12.05
N LEU A 66 -15.41 -20.42 -11.22
CA LEU A 66 -15.24 -18.99 -11.01
C LEU A 66 -13.79 -18.71 -10.60
N SER A 67 -13.21 -17.63 -11.12
CA SER A 67 -11.85 -17.16 -10.83
C SER A 67 -11.48 -17.38 -9.35
N PRO A 68 -10.27 -17.92 -9.06
CA PRO A 68 -9.86 -18.21 -7.69
C PRO A 68 -9.98 -16.96 -6.82
N PRO A 69 -10.35 -17.11 -5.53
CA PRO A 69 -10.50 -15.98 -4.66
C PRO A 69 -9.16 -15.23 -4.53
N TRP A 70 -9.23 -13.91 -4.52
CA TRP A 70 -8.03 -13.10 -4.37
C TRP A 70 -7.51 -13.21 -2.94
N LYS A 71 -6.21 -13.50 -2.80
CA LYS A 71 -5.53 -13.57 -1.51
C LYS A 71 -4.64 -12.34 -1.38
N CYS A 72 -4.84 -11.57 -0.31
CA CYS A 72 -3.99 -10.42 -0.04
C CYS A 72 -2.54 -10.86 0.18
N PRO A 73 -1.54 -10.30 -0.53
CA PRO A 73 -0.14 -10.69 -0.36
C PRO A 73 0.48 -10.23 0.96
N ARG A 74 -0.20 -9.39 1.75
CA ARG A 74 0.29 -8.92 3.06
C ARG A 74 -0.31 -9.66 4.24
N CYS A 75 -1.63 -9.62 4.40
CA CYS A 75 -2.30 -10.28 5.53
C CYS A 75 -2.79 -11.69 5.21
N GLU A 76 -2.58 -12.17 3.98
CA GLU A 76 -3.02 -13.50 3.52
C GLU A 76 -4.54 -13.73 3.56
N GLN A 77 -5.32 -12.68 3.83
CA GLN A 77 -6.76 -12.77 3.88
C GLN A 77 -7.35 -13.03 2.48
N VAL A 78 -8.39 -13.85 2.45
CA VAL A 78 -9.02 -14.33 1.21
C VAL A 78 -10.32 -13.60 0.95
N TYR A 79 -10.48 -13.14 -0.28
CA TYR A 79 -11.59 -12.34 -0.77
C TYR A 79 -12.22 -13.04 -1.97
N ASN A 80 -13.47 -13.45 -1.80
CA ASN A 80 -14.18 -14.28 -2.79
C ASN A 80 -14.91 -13.43 -3.85
N CYS A 81 -15.00 -12.12 -3.64
CA CYS A 81 -15.68 -11.22 -4.55
C CYS A 81 -14.85 -9.96 -4.81
N CYS A 82 -14.90 -9.46 -6.05
CA CYS A 82 -14.26 -8.19 -6.42
C CYS A 82 -14.85 -7.01 -5.65
N SER A 83 -16.10 -7.10 -5.18
CA SER A 83 -16.73 -6.06 -4.33
C SER A 83 -16.09 -5.94 -2.95
N ASP A 84 -15.29 -6.93 -2.54
CA ASP A 84 -14.56 -6.86 -1.29
C ASP A 84 -13.20 -6.16 -1.44
N LEU A 85 -12.82 -5.78 -2.67
CA LEU A 85 -11.59 -5.06 -2.96
C LEU A 85 -11.89 -3.59 -3.18
N GLU A 86 -11.06 -2.73 -2.61
CA GLU A 86 -11.21 -1.27 -2.69
C GLU A 86 -9.89 -0.61 -3.08
N VAL A 87 -10.00 0.48 -3.86
CA VAL A 87 -8.89 1.42 -4.07
C VAL A 87 -8.96 2.44 -2.95
N ASP A 88 -7.86 2.63 -2.21
CA ASP A 88 -7.78 3.63 -1.16
C ASP A 88 -7.64 5.03 -1.78
N GLU A 89 -8.74 5.78 -1.81
CA GLU A 89 -8.81 7.11 -2.44
C GLU A 89 -7.89 8.14 -1.80
N TRP A 90 -7.56 7.98 -0.51
CA TRP A 90 -6.64 8.89 0.17
C TRP A 90 -5.20 8.60 -0.25
N LEU A 91 -4.78 7.33 -0.26
CA LEU A 91 -3.46 6.94 -0.78
C LEU A 91 -3.32 7.24 -2.27
N GLN A 92 -4.38 7.06 -3.06
CA GLN A 92 -4.38 7.37 -4.49
C GLN A 92 -4.03 8.84 -4.75
N ARG A 93 -4.55 9.75 -3.89
CA ARG A 93 -4.22 11.18 -3.97
C ARG A 93 -2.76 11.46 -3.63
N ILE A 94 -2.20 10.80 -2.62
CA ILE A 94 -0.78 10.92 -2.27
C ILE A 94 0.10 10.47 -3.44
N ILE A 95 -0.16 9.27 -3.99
CA ILE A 95 0.59 8.69 -5.10
C ILE A 95 0.60 9.61 -6.34
N GLN A 96 -0.49 10.35 -6.58
CA GLN A 96 -0.61 11.30 -7.69
C GLN A 96 0.08 12.65 -7.43
N GLN A 97 0.38 12.99 -6.17
CA GLN A 97 0.93 14.29 -5.77
C GLN A 97 2.45 14.30 -5.55
N THR A 98 3.06 13.13 -5.35
CA THR A 98 4.51 12.98 -5.24
C THR A 98 5.04 11.98 -6.29
N THR A 99 6.34 12.02 -6.59
CA THR A 99 7.07 10.98 -7.36
C THR A 99 7.93 10.09 -6.48
N ASP A 100 8.00 10.37 -5.18
CA ASP A 100 8.84 9.64 -4.24
C ASP A 100 8.34 8.21 -4.01
N THR A 101 9.24 7.41 -3.44
CA THR A 101 9.02 5.98 -3.17
C THR A 101 8.46 5.71 -1.78
N SER A 102 8.43 6.73 -0.92
CA SER A 102 7.90 6.66 0.43
C SER A 102 7.43 8.05 0.87
N VAL A 103 6.51 8.08 1.84
CA VAL A 103 6.06 9.31 2.49
C VAL A 103 6.02 9.10 4.00
N ARG A 104 6.18 10.18 4.76
CA ARG A 104 5.91 10.19 6.19
C ARG A 104 4.47 10.63 6.44
N LEU A 105 3.71 9.79 7.13
CA LEU A 105 2.35 10.04 7.57
C LEU A 105 2.32 10.53 9.02
N TYR A 106 1.51 11.54 9.29
CA TYR A 106 1.35 12.12 10.62
C TYR A 106 -0.03 11.76 11.20
N LEU A 107 -0.15 11.85 12.54
CA LEU A 107 -1.38 11.49 13.26
C LEU A 107 -2.58 12.38 12.91
N ASP A 108 -2.34 13.59 12.39
CA ASP A 108 -3.37 14.51 11.92
C ASP A 108 -3.86 14.16 10.50
N GLY A 109 -3.33 13.11 9.88
CA GLY A 109 -3.64 12.69 8.52
C GLY A 109 -2.90 13.48 7.43
N SER A 110 -2.03 14.42 7.82
CA SER A 110 -1.11 15.07 6.88
C SER A 110 0.02 14.13 6.49
N TRP A 111 0.73 14.47 5.40
CA TRP A 111 1.87 13.70 4.91
C TRP A 111 2.98 14.62 4.39
N ALA A 112 4.19 14.06 4.23
CA ALA A 112 5.29 14.68 3.48
C ALA A 112 6.11 13.61 2.77
N ASP A 113 6.63 13.97 1.60
CA ASP A 113 7.70 13.26 0.89
C ASP A 113 9.08 13.43 1.55
#